data_AF-A0A9D6RGW6-F1
#
_entry.id   AF-A0A9D6RGW6-F1
#
_cell.length_a   1.000
_cell.length_b   1.000
_cell.length_c   1.000
_cell.angle_alpha   90.00
_cell.angle_beta   90.00
_cell.angle_gamma   90.00
#
_symmetry.space_group_name_H-M   'P 1'
#
loop_
_entity.id
_entity.type
_entity.pdbx_description
1 polymer ?
#
loop_
_entity_poly.entity_id
_entity_poly.type
_entity_poly.pdbx_seq_one_letter_code
_entity_poly.pdbx_strand_id
1 'polypeptide(L)'
;MSDEADLTGGSGDEFARIDLVTNHTVFRDPDHYHALLRQRDLPVDTFSSFIHEATHHWCFISPVGTALSFLFLSAAKRTLRALAKRNDSLLNQALDDLCAFDIAVRFLRPLNEGLAQFAEYDVRPSETADLASPPLLATLGHLFNMRARLGDRDADHWREKSYAFQDDLTRWRVSQRSIDRKCELLLQPLEADRSAYLLGYLTVKQLWKNAIRFYDELRSADVFLILIRKLIFADYSLVEALLDRKQPPRARGLNFARLLHDRLNWIRLMPFAEETPWSEFEQVLASPSRDEGAGLQIADPVPFAALDTKRAVKRGLKLYRERFREVAEVEPFPLQGDLANVPPDIFFDIVRERYLMWLGDLPARWKSTGKNVGHVMAHDAVLYEGYKLTESSDEGLDALRLDLYIDLYRGFQVTTIGNERGVFGMALPDTVAERVRKDVFAARLDRARIVRWMDVFQRLMRNVMSHTDYSALMSKFWSKEMRGLLTLTYLDYAVDSDKKAESLLLKKGFGGVLEGDPELVRNVAAISLAASAELSMEGLVSLSDMALKPDEAIRRVAALWPIANFPLATIGRDGFPASVV
;
A
#
# COMPACT_ATOMS: atom_id res chain seq x y z
N MET A 1 -12.36 -21.84 18.42
CA MET A 1 -12.42 -21.12 17.12
C MET A 1 -11.80 -19.74 17.31
N SER A 2 -10.55 -19.73 17.74
CA SER A 2 -9.72 -18.57 18.03
C SER A 2 -8.62 -18.54 16.97
N ASP A 3 -9.01 -18.26 15.73
CA ASP A 3 -8.07 -17.61 14.82
C ASP A 3 -8.07 -16.16 15.29
N GLU A 4 -7.13 -15.85 16.18
CA GLU A 4 -6.73 -14.48 16.42
C GLU A 4 -6.55 -13.86 15.04
N ALA A 5 -7.26 -12.78 14.77
CA ALA A 5 -6.88 -11.88 13.70
C ALA A 5 -5.48 -11.40 14.11
N ASP A 6 -4.48 -12.14 13.68
CA ASP A 6 -3.11 -11.86 13.95
C ASP A 6 -2.85 -10.57 13.19
N LEU A 7 -2.98 -9.45 13.90
CA LEU A 7 -2.62 -8.12 13.43
C LEU A 7 -1.13 -8.06 13.01
N THR A 8 -0.40 -9.16 13.22
CA THR A 8 0.98 -9.43 12.80
C THR A 8 1.19 -10.72 11.99
N GLY A 9 0.15 -11.49 11.63
CA GLY A 9 0.17 -12.60 10.65
C GLY A 9 1.18 -13.75 10.85
N GLY A 10 1.42 -14.28 12.04
CA GLY A 10 2.29 -15.43 12.28
C GLY A 10 1.68 -16.78 11.84
N SER A 11 1.72 -17.09 10.55
CA SER A 11 1.73 -18.49 10.08
C SER A 11 2.48 -18.63 8.75
N GLY A 12 3.71 -19.14 8.82
CA GLY A 12 4.30 -20.03 7.82
C GLY A 12 4.71 -19.51 6.44
N ASP A 13 4.14 -18.41 5.92
CA ASP A 13 4.53 -17.86 4.64
C ASP A 13 5.17 -16.47 4.79
N GLU A 14 6.45 -16.41 4.39
CA GLU A 14 7.36 -15.26 4.29
C GLU A 14 6.92 -14.24 3.22
N PHE A 15 5.68 -13.76 3.28
CA PHE A 15 5.24 -12.68 2.41
C PHE A 15 5.65 -11.31 2.95
N ALA A 16 5.85 -10.38 2.02
CA ALA A 16 5.96 -8.96 2.33
C ALA A 16 4.70 -8.47 3.07
N ARG A 17 4.88 -7.55 4.02
CA ARG A 17 3.80 -7.08 4.90
C ARG A 17 3.93 -5.61 5.17
N ILE A 18 2.79 -4.95 5.32
CA ILE A 18 2.74 -3.57 5.80
C ILE A 18 2.15 -3.47 7.19
N ASP A 19 2.94 -2.89 8.11
CA ASP A 19 2.41 -2.39 9.37
C ASP A 19 1.58 -1.15 9.08
N LEU A 20 0.25 -1.26 9.20
CA LEU A 20 -0.68 -0.18 8.91
C LEU A 20 -0.49 1.07 9.80
N VAL A 21 0.14 0.93 10.97
CA VAL A 21 0.33 2.01 11.96
C VAL A 21 1.60 2.80 11.73
N THR A 22 2.70 2.15 11.34
CA THR A 22 3.93 2.85 10.92
C THR A 22 4.05 3.02 9.41
N ASN A 23 3.12 2.43 8.65
CA ASN A 23 3.20 2.29 7.19
C ASN A 23 4.50 1.63 6.70
N HIS A 24 5.03 0.72 7.52
CA HIS A 24 6.30 0.08 7.25
C HIS A 24 6.10 -1.12 6.35
N THR A 25 6.76 -1.10 5.20
CA THR A 25 6.86 -2.24 4.30
C THR A 25 8.01 -3.15 4.71
N VAL A 26 7.74 -4.43 4.91
CA VAL A 26 8.76 -5.46 4.99
C VAL A 26 8.80 -6.18 3.65
N PHE A 27 9.92 -6.10 2.94
CA PHE A 27 10.12 -6.87 1.72
C PHE A 27 10.60 -8.28 2.03
N ARG A 28 10.26 -9.24 1.15
CA ARG A 28 10.77 -10.62 1.24
C ARG A 28 12.27 -10.70 1.00
N ASP A 29 12.75 -9.93 0.03
CA ASP A 29 14.13 -9.96 -0.46
C ASP A 29 14.82 -8.59 -0.23
N PRO A 30 14.98 -8.12 1.04
CA PRO A 30 15.47 -6.78 1.34
C PRO A 30 16.90 -6.55 0.82
N ASP A 31 17.71 -7.61 0.73
CA ASP A 31 19.08 -7.58 0.22
C ASP A 31 19.16 -7.12 -1.24
N HIS A 32 18.12 -7.36 -2.04
CA HIS A 32 18.08 -6.88 -3.41
C HIS A 32 18.14 -5.35 -3.45
N TYR A 33 17.49 -4.66 -2.51
CA TYR A 33 17.46 -3.19 -2.47
C TYR A 33 18.80 -2.57 -2.07
N HIS A 34 19.77 -3.34 -1.57
CA HIS A 34 21.14 -2.85 -1.35
C HIS A 34 21.82 -2.41 -2.64
N ALA A 35 21.39 -2.95 -3.79
CA ALA A 35 21.87 -2.50 -5.10
C ALA A 35 21.54 -1.01 -5.37
N LEU A 36 20.46 -0.46 -4.81
CA LEU A 36 20.13 0.97 -4.92
C LEU A 36 21.20 1.85 -4.26
N LEU A 37 21.76 1.43 -3.12
CA LEU A 37 22.85 2.15 -2.45
C LEU A 37 24.13 2.18 -3.29
N ARG A 38 24.26 1.27 -4.24
CA ARG A 38 25.39 1.17 -5.18
C ARG A 38 25.06 1.71 -6.58
N GLN A 39 23.89 2.34 -6.76
CA GLN A 39 23.38 2.82 -8.05
C GLN A 39 23.37 1.72 -9.12
N ARG A 40 23.10 0.48 -8.72
CA ARG A 40 22.96 -0.67 -9.62
C ARG A 40 21.50 -0.92 -9.91
N ASP A 41 21.23 -1.46 -11.10
CA ASP A 41 19.90 -1.93 -11.48
C ASP A 41 19.44 -3.03 -10.52
N LEU A 42 18.16 -2.99 -10.17
CA LEU A 42 17.55 -4.00 -9.32
C LEU A 42 17.22 -5.28 -10.12
N PRO A 43 17.27 -6.47 -9.48
CA PRO A 43 16.95 -7.73 -10.14
C PRO A 43 15.53 -7.80 -10.72
N VAL A 44 15.41 -8.57 -11.82
CA VAL A 44 14.19 -8.84 -12.63
C VAL A 44 13.01 -9.46 -11.86
N ASP A 45 13.21 -9.86 -10.63
CA ASP A 45 12.19 -10.49 -9.81
C ASP A 45 11.65 -9.58 -8.72
N THR A 46 12.22 -8.39 -8.54
CA THR A 46 11.82 -7.44 -7.48
C THR A 46 10.63 -6.55 -7.84
N PHE A 47 10.27 -6.42 -9.12
CA PHE A 47 9.19 -5.54 -9.59
C PHE A 47 7.86 -5.86 -8.91
N SER A 48 7.47 -7.14 -8.97
CA SER A 48 6.18 -7.60 -8.47
C SER A 48 6.04 -7.25 -6.98
N SER A 49 7.05 -7.55 -6.17
CA SER A 49 7.03 -7.19 -4.74
C SER A 49 7.12 -5.68 -4.54
N PHE A 50 7.96 -4.97 -5.28
CA PHE A 50 8.13 -3.53 -5.16
C PHE A 50 6.84 -2.76 -5.43
N ILE A 51 6.22 -2.92 -6.59
CA ILE A 51 5.04 -2.15 -6.98
C ILE A 51 3.83 -2.50 -6.12
N HIS A 52 3.72 -3.77 -5.69
CA HIS A 52 2.68 -4.25 -4.80
C HIS A 52 2.77 -3.52 -3.45
N GLU A 53 3.93 -3.58 -2.80
CA GLU A 53 4.13 -2.94 -1.51
C GLU A 53 4.12 -1.40 -1.60
N ALA A 54 4.65 -0.83 -2.68
CA ALA A 54 4.59 0.62 -2.91
C ALA A 54 3.14 1.10 -3.04
N THR A 55 2.27 0.28 -3.64
CA THR A 55 0.83 0.60 -3.75
C THR A 55 0.14 0.60 -2.39
N HIS A 56 0.41 -0.41 -1.56
CA HIS A 56 -0.06 -0.40 -0.19
C HIS A 56 0.47 0.81 0.61
N HIS A 57 1.77 1.08 0.54
CA HIS A 57 2.38 2.22 1.21
C HIS A 57 1.70 3.53 0.77
N TRP A 58 1.45 3.69 -0.52
CA TRP A 58 0.75 4.84 -1.10
C TRP A 58 -0.71 4.96 -0.65
N CYS A 59 -1.41 3.84 -0.47
CA CYS A 59 -2.75 3.81 0.10
C CYS A 59 -2.74 4.28 1.57
N PHE A 60 -1.75 3.89 2.37
CA PHE A 60 -1.74 4.18 3.81
C PHE A 60 -1.04 5.48 4.22
N ILE A 61 -0.28 6.16 3.34
CA ILE A 61 0.13 7.57 3.56
C ILE A 61 -1.02 8.56 3.38
N SER A 62 -2.19 8.10 2.94
CA SER A 62 -3.37 8.94 2.71
C SER A 62 -4.02 9.48 4.00
N PRO A 63 -5.00 10.38 3.89
CA PRO A 63 -5.84 10.81 5.00
C PRO A 63 -6.53 9.65 5.76
N VAL A 64 -7.15 8.69 5.05
CA VAL A 64 -7.79 7.53 5.68
C VAL A 64 -6.76 6.61 6.35
N GLY A 65 -5.65 6.31 5.68
CA GLY A 65 -4.58 5.49 6.26
C GLY A 65 -3.97 6.12 7.51
N THR A 66 -3.75 7.43 7.49
CA THR A 66 -3.24 8.18 8.64
C THR A 66 -4.28 8.28 9.76
N ALA A 67 -5.58 8.35 9.45
CA ALA A 67 -6.64 8.29 10.46
C ALA A 67 -6.65 6.95 11.21
N LEU A 68 -6.37 5.83 10.53
CA LEU A 68 -6.21 4.53 11.19
C LEU A 68 -5.02 4.53 12.15
N SER A 69 -3.86 5.06 11.71
CA SER A 69 -2.70 5.23 12.58
C SER A 69 -3.03 6.10 13.81
N PHE A 70 -3.79 7.18 13.63
CA PHE A 70 -4.23 8.00 14.75
C PHE A 70 -5.11 7.23 15.74
N LEU A 71 -6.03 6.38 15.29
CA LEU A 71 -6.83 5.56 16.21
C LEU A 71 -5.94 4.65 17.05
N PHE A 72 -5.00 3.93 16.42
CA PHE A 72 -4.10 3.03 17.14
C PHE A 72 -3.18 3.79 18.11
N LEU A 73 -2.48 4.83 17.64
CA LEU A 73 -1.54 5.60 18.46
C LEU A 73 -2.25 6.32 19.61
N SER A 74 -3.47 6.80 19.36
CA SER A 74 -4.30 7.42 20.38
C SER A 74 -4.76 6.39 21.43
N ALA A 75 -5.08 5.15 21.03
CA ALA A 75 -5.38 4.07 21.97
C ALA A 75 -4.16 3.68 22.82
N ALA A 76 -2.98 3.55 22.20
CA ALA A 76 -1.73 3.30 22.90
C ALA A 76 -1.43 4.40 23.93
N LYS A 77 -1.50 5.67 23.50
CA LYS A 77 -1.29 6.83 24.38
C LYS A 77 -2.29 6.90 25.53
N ARG A 78 -3.58 6.66 25.26
CA ARG A 78 -4.61 6.60 26.31
C ARG A 78 -4.36 5.49 27.30
N THR A 79 -3.91 4.32 26.85
CA THR A 79 -3.59 3.21 27.73
C THR A 79 -2.43 3.57 28.65
N LEU A 80 -1.36 4.18 28.13
CA LEU A 80 -0.26 4.69 28.96
C LEU A 80 -0.76 5.70 30.01
N ARG A 81 -1.63 6.64 29.62
CA ARG A 81 -2.28 7.59 30.55
C ARG A 81 -3.16 6.88 31.59
N ALA A 82 -3.92 5.87 31.17
CA ALA A 82 -4.80 5.09 32.04
C ALA A 82 -3.99 4.33 33.10
N LEU A 83 -2.86 3.73 32.71
CA LEU A 83 -1.95 3.06 33.63
C LEU A 83 -1.29 4.05 34.60
N ALA A 84 -0.80 5.20 34.11
CA ALA A 84 -0.15 6.21 34.94
C ALA A 84 -1.10 6.83 35.97
N LYS A 85 -2.39 7.02 35.59
CA LYS A 85 -3.39 7.71 36.42
C LYS A 85 -4.39 6.77 37.09
N ARG A 86 -4.31 5.46 36.86
CA ARG A 86 -5.30 4.44 37.27
C ARG A 86 -6.74 4.83 36.89
N ASN A 87 -6.96 5.09 35.60
CA ASN A 87 -8.22 5.64 35.09
C ASN A 87 -8.87 4.73 34.03
N ASP A 88 -9.90 3.99 34.43
CA ASP A 88 -10.64 3.05 33.59
C ASP A 88 -11.41 3.73 32.44
N SER A 89 -11.84 4.98 32.62
CA SER A 89 -12.52 5.73 31.54
C SER A 89 -11.59 5.95 30.34
N LEU A 90 -10.29 6.20 30.59
CA LEU A 90 -9.30 6.30 29.52
C LEU A 90 -9.04 4.96 28.84
N LEU A 91 -9.08 3.86 29.61
CA LEU A 91 -8.94 2.51 29.07
C LEU A 91 -10.11 2.15 28.14
N ASN A 92 -11.35 2.45 28.54
CA ASN A 92 -12.53 2.23 27.71
C ASN A 92 -12.47 3.04 26.41
N GLN A 93 -12.02 4.30 26.48
CA GLN A 93 -11.80 5.11 25.27
C GLN A 93 -10.72 4.54 24.35
N ALA A 94 -9.66 3.91 24.91
CA ALA A 94 -8.65 3.23 24.10
C ALA A 94 -9.23 2.02 23.38
N LEU A 95 -10.03 1.20 24.08
CA LEU A 95 -10.76 0.07 23.49
C LEU A 95 -11.73 0.49 22.40
N ASP A 96 -12.43 1.62 22.56
CA ASP A 96 -13.30 2.18 21.54
C ASP A 96 -12.53 2.53 20.25
N ASP A 97 -11.34 3.11 20.37
CA ASP A 97 -10.51 3.44 19.21
C ASP A 97 -9.94 2.18 18.54
N LEU A 98 -9.52 1.18 19.32
CA LEU A 98 -9.08 -0.11 18.79
C LEU A 98 -10.21 -0.85 18.07
N CYS A 99 -11.44 -0.82 18.60
CA CYS A 99 -12.59 -1.40 17.92
C CYS A 99 -12.83 -0.73 16.56
N ALA A 100 -12.82 0.61 16.51
CA ALA A 100 -13.02 1.35 15.27
C ALA A 100 -11.91 1.06 14.24
N PHE A 101 -10.65 0.99 14.71
CA PHE A 101 -9.49 0.61 13.91
C PHE A 101 -9.66 -0.78 13.30
N ASP A 102 -9.91 -1.80 14.12
CA ASP A 102 -10.05 -3.20 13.69
C ASP A 102 -11.18 -3.39 12.68
N ILE A 103 -12.32 -2.71 12.92
CA ILE A 103 -13.46 -2.79 12.00
C ILE A 103 -13.06 -2.22 10.63
N ALA A 104 -12.49 -1.02 10.62
CA ALA A 104 -12.12 -0.34 9.39
C ALA A 104 -11.04 -1.08 8.60
N VAL A 105 -10.01 -1.61 9.27
CA VAL A 105 -8.96 -2.42 8.63
C VAL A 105 -9.56 -3.65 7.96
N ARG A 106 -10.46 -4.38 8.63
CA ARG A 106 -11.11 -5.57 8.04
C ARG A 106 -11.93 -5.23 6.79
N PHE A 107 -12.63 -4.09 6.80
CA PHE A 107 -13.33 -3.62 5.61
C PHE A 107 -12.38 -3.18 4.51
N LEU A 108 -11.29 -2.47 4.80
CA LEU A 108 -10.35 -2.01 3.77
C LEU A 108 -9.47 -3.11 3.19
N ARG A 109 -9.26 -4.22 3.92
CA ARG A 109 -8.29 -5.26 3.53
C ARG A 109 -8.51 -5.79 2.11
N PRO A 110 -9.70 -6.26 1.69
CA PRO A 110 -9.89 -6.74 0.32
C PRO A 110 -9.57 -5.69 -0.73
N LEU A 111 -10.03 -4.45 -0.54
CA LEU A 111 -9.72 -3.37 -1.47
C LEU A 111 -8.21 -3.10 -1.57
N ASN A 112 -7.53 -3.01 -0.42
CA ASN A 112 -6.11 -2.72 -0.36
C ASN A 112 -5.26 -3.80 -1.07
N GLU A 113 -5.55 -5.09 -0.82
CA GLU A 113 -4.92 -6.20 -1.54
C GLU A 113 -5.25 -6.16 -3.04
N GLY A 114 -6.51 -5.88 -3.37
CA GLY A 114 -6.96 -5.76 -4.75
C GLY A 114 -6.24 -4.67 -5.53
N LEU A 115 -6.00 -3.51 -4.91
CA LEU A 115 -5.27 -2.39 -5.52
C LEU A 115 -3.80 -2.74 -5.75
N ALA A 116 -3.14 -3.36 -4.77
CA ALA A 116 -1.74 -3.77 -4.90
C ALA A 116 -1.56 -4.84 -5.98
N GLN A 117 -2.46 -5.81 -6.07
CA GLN A 117 -2.46 -6.83 -7.13
C GLN A 117 -2.81 -6.25 -8.50
N PHE A 118 -3.73 -5.28 -8.55
CA PHE A 118 -4.04 -4.56 -9.78
C PHE A 118 -2.83 -3.74 -10.26
N ALA A 119 -2.12 -3.07 -9.36
CA ALA A 119 -0.87 -2.39 -9.70
C ALA A 119 0.20 -3.37 -10.22
N GLU A 120 0.32 -4.52 -9.57
CA GLU A 120 1.26 -5.57 -9.95
C GLU A 120 0.98 -6.16 -11.35
N TYR A 121 -0.28 -6.49 -11.63
CA TYR A 121 -0.63 -7.27 -12.82
C TYR A 121 -1.16 -6.45 -13.99
N ASP A 122 -1.70 -5.24 -13.73
CA ASP A 122 -2.47 -4.50 -14.73
C ASP A 122 -1.92 -3.10 -15.05
N VAL A 123 -1.24 -2.44 -14.11
CA VAL A 123 -0.73 -1.07 -14.30
C VAL A 123 0.45 -1.01 -15.26
N ARG A 124 0.40 -0.07 -16.20
CA ARG A 124 1.49 0.20 -17.16
C ARG A 124 1.74 1.70 -17.30
N PRO A 125 2.95 2.12 -17.68
CA PRO A 125 3.20 3.48 -18.16
C PRO A 125 2.24 3.81 -19.29
N SER A 126 1.46 4.89 -19.10
CA SER A 126 0.58 5.39 -20.15
C SER A 126 1.39 6.13 -21.20
N GLU A 127 1.06 5.87 -22.47
CA GLU A 127 1.64 6.53 -23.64
C GLU A 127 1.17 7.98 -23.76
N THR A 128 -0.08 8.23 -23.35
CA THR A 128 -0.83 9.45 -23.65
C THR A 128 -1.33 10.15 -22.41
N ALA A 129 -1.33 9.50 -21.25
CA ALA A 129 -1.84 10.12 -20.02
C ALA A 129 -0.77 10.94 -19.33
N ASP A 130 -1.13 12.17 -18.95
CA ASP A 130 -0.25 13.06 -18.18
C ASP A 130 -0.13 12.67 -16.70
N LEU A 131 -0.97 11.74 -16.25
CA LEU A 131 -1.02 11.22 -14.89
C LEU A 131 -0.23 9.91 -14.77
N ALA A 132 0.58 9.83 -13.72
CA ALA A 132 1.24 8.61 -13.30
C ALA A 132 1.18 8.47 -11.79
N SER A 133 0.92 7.26 -11.30
CA SER A 133 0.82 7.00 -9.87
C SER A 133 2.21 7.06 -9.21
N PRO A 134 2.30 7.50 -7.94
CA PRO A 134 3.55 7.47 -7.18
C PRO A 134 4.25 6.09 -7.16
N PRO A 135 3.53 4.95 -6.98
CA PRO A 135 4.16 3.63 -7.09
C PRO A 135 4.80 3.35 -8.46
N LEU A 136 4.12 3.71 -9.56
CA LEU A 136 4.66 3.53 -10.90
C LEU A 136 5.88 4.43 -11.14
N LEU A 137 5.80 5.71 -10.76
CA LEU A 137 6.92 6.65 -10.87
C LEU A 137 8.13 6.19 -10.06
N ALA A 138 7.93 5.72 -8.84
CA ALA A 138 8.99 5.18 -8.00
C ALA A 138 9.60 3.91 -8.61
N THR A 139 8.79 3.07 -9.26
CA THR A 139 9.27 1.91 -9.99
C THR A 139 10.18 2.34 -11.15
N LEU A 140 9.72 3.26 -12.00
CA LEU A 140 10.52 3.76 -13.12
C LEU A 140 11.82 4.45 -12.66
N GLY A 141 11.73 5.26 -11.60
CA GLY A 141 12.86 6.02 -11.08
C GLY A 141 13.89 5.18 -10.34
N HIS A 142 13.45 4.30 -9.42
CA HIS A 142 14.33 3.56 -8.52
C HIS A 142 14.61 2.14 -9.02
N LEU A 143 13.59 1.40 -9.48
CA LEU A 143 13.77 0.02 -9.91
C LEU A 143 14.47 -0.08 -11.27
N PHE A 144 13.97 0.68 -12.26
CA PHE A 144 14.52 0.68 -13.61
C PHE A 144 15.66 1.68 -13.82
N ASN A 145 16.00 2.46 -12.78
CA ASN A 145 17.05 3.47 -12.82
C ASN A 145 16.97 4.36 -14.08
N MET A 146 15.75 4.73 -14.46
CA MET A 146 15.45 5.31 -15.77
C MET A 146 16.27 6.56 -16.05
N ARG A 147 16.53 7.39 -15.03
CA ARG A 147 17.36 8.58 -15.17
C ARG A 147 18.78 8.24 -15.61
N ALA A 148 19.41 7.22 -15.03
CA ALA A 148 20.76 6.82 -15.41
C ALA A 148 20.79 6.24 -16.84
N ARG A 149 19.76 5.47 -17.22
CA ARG A 149 19.65 4.85 -18.55
C ARG A 149 19.39 5.86 -19.67
N LEU A 150 18.62 6.92 -19.40
CA LEU A 150 18.34 8.00 -20.37
C LEU A 150 19.44 9.06 -20.43
N GLY A 151 20.23 9.22 -19.35
CA GLY A 151 21.22 10.30 -19.21
C GLY A 151 20.59 11.66 -18.88
N ASP A 152 21.36 12.56 -18.27
CA ASP A 152 20.85 13.85 -17.73
C ASP A 152 20.28 14.81 -18.79
N ARG A 153 20.63 14.66 -20.07
CA ARG A 153 20.16 15.56 -21.15
C ARG A 153 18.74 15.26 -21.63
N ASP A 154 18.25 14.05 -21.38
CA ASP A 154 16.94 13.57 -21.83
C ASP A 154 15.91 13.47 -20.70
N ALA A 155 16.27 13.95 -19.50
CA ALA A 155 15.42 13.90 -18.31
C ALA A 155 14.08 14.64 -18.51
N ASP A 156 14.01 15.63 -19.40
CA ASP A 156 12.77 16.36 -19.69
C ASP A 156 11.81 15.58 -20.61
N HIS A 157 12.31 14.60 -21.39
CA HIS A 157 11.52 13.78 -22.32
C HIS A 157 11.34 12.33 -21.84
N TRP A 158 11.53 12.09 -20.54
CA TRP A 158 11.54 10.73 -19.99
C TRP A 158 10.22 9.96 -20.23
N ARG A 159 9.08 10.67 -20.28
CA ARG A 159 7.77 10.08 -20.59
C ARG A 159 7.75 9.50 -22.00
N GLU A 160 8.22 10.27 -22.99
CA GLU A 160 8.30 9.87 -24.40
C GLU A 160 9.31 8.75 -24.67
N LYS A 161 10.28 8.54 -23.77
CA LYS A 161 11.27 7.45 -23.87
C LYS A 161 10.99 6.27 -22.95
N SER A 162 9.91 6.32 -22.17
CA SER A 162 9.50 5.24 -21.25
C SER A 162 9.11 3.95 -21.98
N TYR A 163 8.83 4.00 -23.29
CA TYR A 163 8.54 2.87 -24.17
C TYR A 163 9.67 1.83 -24.24
N ALA A 164 10.93 2.26 -24.21
CA ALA A 164 12.06 1.33 -24.18
C ALA A 164 12.03 0.41 -22.94
N PHE A 165 11.25 0.79 -21.91
CA PHE A 165 11.08 0.05 -20.66
C PHE A 165 9.72 -0.63 -20.54
N GLN A 166 8.78 -0.37 -21.44
CA GLN A 166 7.56 -1.19 -21.57
C GLN A 166 7.95 -2.63 -21.92
N ASP A 167 8.98 -2.84 -22.74
CA ASP A 167 9.55 -4.16 -23.04
C ASP A 167 10.06 -4.87 -21.77
N ASP A 168 10.77 -4.15 -20.90
CA ASP A 168 11.23 -4.68 -19.61
C ASP A 168 10.02 -5.06 -18.74
N LEU A 169 9.10 -4.12 -18.47
CA LEU A 169 7.89 -4.41 -17.68
C LEU A 169 7.10 -5.61 -18.23
N THR A 170 6.98 -5.71 -19.54
CA THR A 170 6.29 -6.79 -20.24
C THR A 170 6.97 -8.12 -20.00
N ARG A 171 8.30 -8.21 -20.22
CA ARG A 171 9.09 -9.44 -19.95
C ARG A 171 8.96 -9.89 -18.50
N TRP A 172 8.94 -8.95 -17.55
CA TRP A 172 8.83 -9.28 -16.13
C TRP A 172 7.43 -9.78 -15.78
N ARG A 173 6.39 -9.17 -16.37
CA ARG A 173 5.00 -9.55 -16.12
C ARG A 173 4.70 -10.96 -16.62
N VAL A 174 5.28 -11.38 -17.74
CA VAL A 174 5.14 -12.76 -18.25
C VAL A 174 6.26 -13.70 -17.81
N SER A 175 7.13 -13.25 -16.89
CA SER A 175 8.14 -14.14 -16.31
C SER A 175 7.47 -15.28 -15.54
N GLN A 176 8.21 -16.38 -15.41
CA GLN A 176 7.72 -17.56 -14.71
C GLN A 176 7.27 -17.25 -13.27
N ARG A 177 8.04 -16.46 -12.52
CA ARG A 177 7.71 -16.06 -11.14
C ARG A 177 6.40 -15.27 -11.07
N SER A 178 6.15 -14.35 -12.00
CA SER A 178 4.91 -13.57 -12.07
C SER A 178 3.70 -14.44 -12.43
N ILE A 179 3.88 -15.37 -13.37
CA ILE A 179 2.84 -16.35 -13.74
C ILE A 179 2.48 -17.24 -12.55
N ASP A 180 3.46 -17.73 -11.81
CA ASP A 180 3.24 -18.59 -10.64
C ASP A 180 2.51 -17.85 -9.53
N ARG A 181 2.95 -16.63 -9.20
CA ARG A 181 2.28 -15.80 -8.20
C ARG A 181 0.84 -15.45 -8.60
N LYS A 182 0.59 -15.20 -9.89
CA LYS A 182 -0.76 -14.98 -10.41
C LYS A 182 -1.61 -16.26 -10.35
N CYS A 183 -1.03 -17.42 -10.63
CA CYS A 183 -1.68 -18.72 -10.49
C CYS A 183 -2.08 -18.98 -9.03
N GLU A 184 -1.16 -18.77 -8.08
CA GLU A 184 -1.42 -18.86 -6.63
C GLU A 184 -2.57 -17.95 -6.20
N LEU A 185 -2.61 -16.71 -6.73
CA LEU A 185 -3.73 -15.80 -6.50
C LEU A 185 -5.06 -16.38 -7.00
N LEU A 186 -5.10 -16.90 -8.23
CA LEU A 186 -6.33 -17.46 -8.79
C LEU A 186 -6.83 -18.67 -7.98
N LEU A 187 -5.94 -19.42 -7.34
CA LEU A 187 -6.28 -20.56 -6.50
C LEU A 187 -6.81 -20.18 -5.10
N GLN A 188 -6.76 -18.90 -4.71
CA GLN A 188 -7.27 -18.44 -3.42
C GLN A 188 -8.81 -18.55 -3.32
N PRO A 189 -9.37 -18.69 -2.11
CA PRO A 189 -10.82 -18.68 -1.92
C PRO A 189 -11.42 -17.27 -2.11
N LEU A 190 -12.69 -17.22 -2.53
CA LEU A 190 -13.47 -15.99 -2.73
C LEU A 190 -14.28 -15.61 -1.48
N GLU A 191 -13.62 -15.59 -0.33
CA GLU A 191 -14.25 -15.34 0.96
C GLU A 191 -13.54 -14.17 1.66
N ALA A 192 -14.24 -13.05 1.87
CA ALA A 192 -13.63 -11.82 2.41
C ALA A 192 -12.97 -11.99 3.78
N ASP A 193 -13.46 -12.94 4.59
CA ASP A 193 -12.94 -13.25 5.92
C ASP A 193 -11.77 -14.25 5.90
N ARG A 194 -11.66 -15.10 4.87
CA ARG A 194 -10.56 -16.07 4.75
C ARG A 194 -9.43 -15.62 3.83
N SER A 195 -9.74 -14.96 2.72
CA SER A 195 -8.75 -14.45 1.76
C SER A 195 -9.22 -13.13 1.14
N ALA A 196 -8.49 -12.07 1.45
CA ALA A 196 -8.73 -10.73 0.91
C ALA A 196 -8.20 -10.57 -0.53
N TYR A 197 -7.28 -11.45 -0.94
CA TYR A 197 -6.47 -11.31 -2.15
C TYR A 197 -7.30 -11.41 -3.43
N LEU A 198 -7.79 -12.60 -3.77
CA LEU A 198 -8.51 -12.82 -5.04
C LEU A 198 -9.79 -12.01 -5.11
N LEU A 199 -10.56 -11.99 -4.02
CA LEU A 199 -11.80 -11.22 -3.94
C LEU A 199 -11.52 -9.73 -4.20
N GLY A 200 -10.52 -9.17 -3.53
CA GLY A 200 -10.07 -7.81 -3.71
C GLY A 200 -9.69 -7.50 -5.16
N TYR A 201 -8.85 -8.35 -5.74
CA TYR A 201 -8.39 -8.20 -7.11
C TYR A 201 -9.54 -8.20 -8.12
N LEU A 202 -10.46 -9.17 -8.01
CA LEU A 202 -11.63 -9.22 -8.89
C LEU A 202 -12.55 -8.03 -8.70
N THR A 203 -12.75 -7.54 -7.47
CA THR A 203 -13.51 -6.31 -7.22
C THR A 203 -12.89 -5.12 -7.95
N VAL A 204 -11.59 -4.87 -7.79
CA VAL A 204 -10.90 -3.74 -8.45
C VAL A 204 -10.93 -3.90 -9.97
N LYS A 205 -10.67 -5.11 -10.48
CA LYS A 205 -10.71 -5.40 -11.92
C LYS A 205 -12.10 -5.14 -12.52
N GLN A 206 -13.17 -5.55 -11.85
CA GLN A 206 -14.53 -5.34 -12.36
C GLN A 206 -14.98 -3.88 -12.25
N LEU A 207 -14.56 -3.17 -11.20
CA LEU A 207 -14.77 -1.72 -11.09
C LEU A 207 -14.08 -0.98 -12.23
N TRP A 208 -12.83 -1.35 -12.57
CA TRP A 208 -12.11 -0.80 -13.72
C TRP A 208 -12.88 -1.01 -15.02
N LYS A 209 -13.28 -2.26 -15.30
CA LYS A 209 -14.07 -2.63 -16.49
C LYS A 209 -15.36 -1.82 -16.64
N ASN A 210 -15.98 -1.45 -15.53
CA ASN A 210 -17.19 -0.63 -15.54
C ASN A 210 -16.85 0.84 -15.80
N ALA A 211 -15.81 1.36 -15.15
CA ALA A 211 -15.41 2.76 -15.24
C ALA A 211 -14.93 3.17 -16.64
N ILE A 212 -14.23 2.29 -17.38
CA ILE A 212 -13.74 2.60 -18.73
C ILE A 212 -14.85 2.80 -19.78
N ARG A 213 -16.09 2.44 -19.46
CA ARG A 213 -17.26 2.68 -20.34
C ARG A 213 -17.69 4.15 -20.34
N PHE A 214 -17.22 4.91 -19.36
CA PHE A 214 -17.61 6.31 -19.13
C PHE A 214 -16.53 7.29 -19.55
N TYR A 215 -15.26 6.93 -19.41
CA TYR A 215 -14.10 7.75 -19.79
C TYR A 215 -13.04 6.90 -20.46
N ASP A 216 -12.59 7.31 -21.64
CA ASP A 216 -11.53 6.62 -22.38
C ASP A 216 -10.18 6.72 -21.67
N GLU A 217 -9.93 7.79 -20.91
CA GLU A 217 -8.70 7.99 -20.14
C GLU A 217 -8.53 6.92 -19.04
N LEU A 218 -9.64 6.35 -18.55
CA LEU A 218 -9.63 5.26 -17.58
C LEU A 218 -9.22 3.92 -18.19
N ARG A 219 -9.06 3.81 -19.52
CA ARG A 219 -8.39 2.66 -20.16
C ARG A 219 -6.95 2.50 -19.68
N SER A 220 -6.33 3.58 -19.20
CA SER A 220 -5.09 3.45 -18.42
C SER A 220 -5.40 2.90 -17.02
N ALA A 221 -4.95 1.67 -16.76
CA ALA A 221 -5.05 1.05 -15.46
C ALA A 221 -4.40 1.90 -14.36
N ASP A 222 -3.30 2.60 -14.65
CA ASP A 222 -2.64 3.47 -13.67
C ASP A 222 -3.50 4.68 -13.30
N VAL A 223 -4.14 5.30 -14.30
CA VAL A 223 -5.06 6.42 -14.08
C VAL A 223 -6.28 5.97 -13.26
N PHE A 224 -6.83 4.80 -13.58
CA PHE A 224 -7.90 4.20 -12.77
C PHE A 224 -7.45 3.94 -11.33
N LEU A 225 -6.22 3.43 -11.13
CA LEU A 225 -5.64 3.21 -9.80
C LEU A 225 -5.55 4.53 -9.00
N ILE A 226 -5.15 5.64 -9.63
CA ILE A 226 -5.17 6.97 -9.00
C ILE A 226 -6.59 7.39 -8.61
N LEU A 227 -7.56 7.21 -9.50
CA LEU A 227 -8.96 7.55 -9.25
C LEU A 227 -9.52 6.81 -8.03
N ILE A 228 -9.45 5.48 -8.01
CA ILE A 228 -10.00 4.68 -6.90
C ILE A 228 -9.31 5.00 -5.58
N ARG A 229 -7.98 5.18 -5.61
CA ARG A 229 -7.21 5.52 -4.41
C ARG A 229 -7.63 6.91 -3.91
N LYS A 230 -7.85 7.90 -4.78
CA LYS A 230 -8.33 9.23 -4.38
C LYS A 230 -9.76 9.20 -3.81
N LEU A 231 -10.68 8.49 -4.47
CA LEU A 231 -12.08 8.39 -4.05
C LEU A 231 -12.29 7.73 -2.69
N ILE A 232 -11.35 6.90 -2.26
CA ILE A 232 -11.48 6.10 -1.04
C ILE A 232 -10.47 6.56 0.00
N PHE A 233 -9.18 6.50 -0.32
CA PHE A 233 -8.12 6.74 0.65
C PHE A 233 -7.90 8.24 0.93
N ALA A 234 -8.27 9.14 0.01
CA ALA A 234 -8.24 10.60 0.22
C ALA A 234 -9.60 11.21 0.61
N ASP A 235 -10.60 10.38 0.92
CA ASP A 235 -11.93 10.85 1.31
C ASP A 235 -12.01 11.21 2.79
N TYR A 236 -12.11 12.51 3.07
CA TYR A 236 -12.24 13.02 4.43
C TYR A 236 -13.61 12.73 5.07
N SER A 237 -14.65 12.39 4.31
CA SER A 237 -15.91 11.90 4.89
C SER A 237 -15.75 10.51 5.50
N LEU A 238 -14.91 9.64 4.92
CA LEU A 238 -14.49 8.38 5.56
C LEU A 238 -13.64 8.66 6.82
N VAL A 239 -12.75 9.65 6.78
CA VAL A 239 -12.00 10.11 7.96
C VAL A 239 -12.93 10.58 9.09
N GLU A 240 -14.00 11.33 8.76
CA GLU A 240 -15.00 11.72 9.76
C GLU A 240 -15.65 10.49 10.41
N ALA A 241 -16.10 9.53 9.61
CA ALA A 241 -16.77 8.33 10.10
C ALA A 241 -15.89 7.56 11.10
N LEU A 242 -14.57 7.53 10.88
CA LEU A 242 -13.59 6.89 11.77
C LEU A 242 -13.29 7.69 13.04
N LEU A 243 -13.09 9.01 12.92
CA LEU A 243 -12.53 9.83 14.01
C LEU A 243 -13.60 10.49 14.90
N ASP A 244 -14.88 10.44 14.54
CA ASP A 244 -15.99 11.05 15.28
C ASP A 244 -16.34 10.30 16.57
N ARG A 245 -15.57 10.54 17.63
CA ARG A 245 -15.79 9.97 18.98
C ARG A 245 -17.10 10.38 19.66
N LYS A 246 -17.93 11.22 19.04
CA LYS A 246 -19.30 11.45 19.52
C LYS A 246 -20.20 10.24 19.27
N GLN A 247 -19.79 9.36 18.36
CA GLN A 247 -20.47 8.12 18.02
C GLN A 247 -19.78 6.94 18.72
N PRO A 248 -20.55 5.92 19.15
CA PRO A 248 -19.97 4.69 19.68
C PRO A 248 -19.13 3.98 18.60
N PRO A 249 -18.11 3.20 18.98
CA PRO A 249 -17.16 2.58 18.04
C PRO A 249 -17.84 1.73 16.95
N ARG A 250 -18.91 1.01 17.30
CA ARG A 250 -19.69 0.22 16.35
C ARG A 250 -20.37 1.07 15.29
N ALA A 251 -20.91 2.22 15.68
CA ALA A 251 -21.54 3.15 14.73
C ALA A 251 -20.49 3.79 13.81
N ARG A 252 -19.31 4.14 14.35
CA ARG A 252 -18.16 4.61 13.55
C ARG A 252 -17.78 3.59 12.48
N GLY A 253 -17.53 2.35 12.88
CA GLY A 253 -17.16 1.27 11.95
C GLY A 253 -18.24 0.94 10.92
N LEU A 254 -19.52 0.91 11.31
CA LEU A 254 -20.64 0.67 10.38
C LEU A 254 -20.84 1.82 9.40
N ASN A 255 -20.74 3.07 9.86
CA ASN A 255 -20.87 4.23 8.98
C ASN A 255 -19.71 4.30 7.99
N PHE A 256 -18.49 3.95 8.42
CA PHE A 256 -17.35 3.79 7.54
C PHE A 256 -17.61 2.71 6.47
N ALA A 257 -18.07 1.53 6.87
CA ALA A 257 -18.38 0.44 5.94
C ALA A 257 -19.44 0.80 4.89
N ARG A 258 -20.49 1.51 5.30
CA ARG A 258 -21.54 2.00 4.39
C ARG A 258 -20.99 3.01 3.39
N LEU A 259 -20.27 4.03 3.86
CA LEU A 259 -19.67 5.03 2.99
C LEU A 259 -18.66 4.39 2.02
N LEU A 260 -17.88 3.40 2.47
CA LEU A 260 -16.98 2.65 1.59
C LEU A 260 -17.76 1.91 0.49
N HIS A 261 -18.84 1.21 0.86
CA HIS A 261 -19.73 0.57 -0.10
C HIS A 261 -20.30 1.58 -1.11
N ASP A 262 -20.77 2.74 -0.64
CA ASP A 262 -21.29 3.81 -1.49
C ASP A 262 -20.23 4.30 -2.49
N ARG A 263 -18.97 4.45 -2.07
CA ARG A 263 -17.85 4.83 -2.97
C ARG A 263 -17.56 3.77 -4.03
N LEU A 264 -17.57 2.48 -3.67
CA LEU A 264 -17.44 1.41 -4.65
C LEU A 264 -18.60 1.42 -5.65
N ASN A 265 -19.83 1.70 -5.17
CA ASN A 265 -20.99 1.85 -6.04
C ASN A 265 -20.87 3.07 -6.97
N TRP A 266 -20.32 4.19 -6.50
CA TRP A 266 -20.06 5.34 -7.35
C TRP A 266 -19.04 5.05 -8.44
N ILE A 267 -17.98 4.29 -8.13
CA ILE A 267 -17.00 3.88 -9.15
C ILE A 267 -17.65 2.93 -10.16
N ARG A 268 -18.54 2.03 -9.69
CA ARG A 268 -19.29 1.13 -10.56
C ARG A 268 -20.20 1.87 -11.54
N LEU A 269 -20.96 2.85 -11.04
CA LEU A 269 -22.02 3.52 -11.79
C LEU A 269 -21.58 4.83 -12.45
N MET A 270 -20.45 5.40 -12.01
CA MET A 270 -19.93 6.70 -12.42
C MET A 270 -21.04 7.76 -12.56
N PRO A 271 -21.88 7.99 -11.52
CA PRO A 271 -23.10 8.80 -11.65
C PRO A 271 -22.83 10.28 -12.00
N PHE A 272 -21.59 10.72 -11.83
CA PHE A 272 -21.12 12.06 -12.14
C PHE A 272 -20.54 12.19 -13.56
N ALA A 273 -20.51 11.11 -14.35
CA ALA A 273 -19.84 11.11 -15.66
C ALA A 273 -20.45 12.09 -16.66
N GLU A 274 -21.78 12.29 -16.59
CA GLU A 274 -22.50 13.21 -17.46
C GLU A 274 -22.32 14.68 -17.06
N GLU A 275 -22.00 14.95 -15.79
CA GLU A 275 -21.97 16.31 -15.22
C GLU A 275 -20.55 16.86 -15.03
N THR A 276 -19.55 15.98 -14.91
CA THR A 276 -18.16 16.36 -14.60
C THR A 276 -17.24 15.94 -15.76
N PRO A 277 -16.69 16.87 -16.55
CA PRO A 277 -15.76 16.50 -17.62
C PRO A 277 -14.46 15.91 -17.05
N TRP A 278 -13.78 15.07 -17.83
CA TRP A 278 -12.52 14.43 -17.42
C TRP A 278 -11.47 15.43 -16.93
N SER A 279 -11.38 16.61 -17.56
CA SER A 279 -10.44 17.67 -17.19
C SER A 279 -10.58 18.14 -15.74
N GLU A 280 -11.78 18.06 -15.16
CA GLU A 280 -11.99 18.38 -13.73
C GLU A 280 -11.49 17.25 -12.83
N PHE A 281 -11.70 15.98 -13.22
CA PHE A 281 -11.10 14.84 -12.53
C PHE A 281 -9.59 14.93 -12.57
N GLU A 282 -9.01 15.16 -13.74
CA GLU A 282 -7.57 15.24 -13.93
C GLU A 282 -6.90 16.25 -13.00
N GLN A 283 -7.49 17.43 -12.80
CA GLN A 283 -6.98 18.42 -11.84
C GLN A 283 -6.95 17.93 -10.39
N VAL A 284 -7.93 17.11 -10.00
CA VAL A 284 -8.02 16.55 -8.64
C VAL A 284 -7.13 15.32 -8.46
N LEU A 285 -6.98 14.53 -9.53
CA LEU A 285 -6.14 13.34 -9.58
C LEU A 285 -4.66 13.69 -9.68
N ALA A 286 -4.33 14.81 -10.33
CA ALA A 286 -2.98 15.34 -10.41
C ALA A 286 -2.36 15.45 -9.01
N SER A 287 -1.12 15.00 -8.91
CA SER A 287 -0.36 15.20 -7.67
C SER A 287 -0.14 16.70 -7.47
N PRO A 288 -0.21 17.21 -6.22
CA PRO A 288 0.17 18.58 -5.93
C PRO A 288 1.56 18.85 -6.50
N SER A 289 1.80 20.06 -7.02
CA SER A 289 3.10 20.40 -7.61
C SER A 289 4.24 20.12 -6.60
N ARG A 290 5.37 19.61 -7.09
CA ARG A 290 6.52 19.19 -6.26
C ARG A 290 7.08 20.32 -5.37
N ASP A 291 6.78 21.57 -5.69
CA ASP A 291 7.37 22.76 -5.07
C ASP A 291 6.49 23.42 -3.97
N GLU A 292 5.24 22.99 -3.78
CA GLU A 292 4.25 23.80 -3.05
C GLU A 292 4.26 23.70 -1.51
N GLY A 293 5.27 23.15 -0.84
CA GLY A 293 5.32 23.25 0.63
C GLY A 293 6.57 22.79 1.38
N ALA A 294 6.69 23.30 2.61
CA ALA A 294 7.62 22.81 3.64
C ALA A 294 7.10 21.49 4.19
N GLY A 295 8.02 20.61 4.58
CA GLY A 295 7.75 19.46 5.42
C GLY A 295 7.64 18.16 4.64
N LEU A 296 7.65 17.07 5.41
CA LEU A 296 6.94 15.84 5.05
C LEU A 296 5.46 16.22 4.90
N GLN A 297 5.01 16.40 3.65
CA GLN A 297 3.66 16.84 3.36
C GLN A 297 2.66 15.71 3.60
N ILE A 298 1.49 16.06 4.11
CA ILE A 298 0.34 15.15 4.14
C ILE A 298 0.02 14.81 2.68
N ALA A 299 0.04 13.52 2.34
CA ALA A 299 -0.43 13.07 1.04
C ALA A 299 -1.90 13.48 0.87
N ASP A 300 -2.22 14.07 -0.29
CA ASP A 300 -3.59 14.52 -0.61
C ASP A 300 -4.15 15.53 0.39
N PRO A 301 -3.49 16.69 0.54
CA PRO A 301 -3.95 17.72 1.45
C PRO A 301 -5.26 18.36 0.97
N VAL A 302 -5.54 18.26 -0.34
CA VAL A 302 -6.78 18.69 -0.97
C VAL A 302 -7.80 17.57 -0.84
N PRO A 303 -8.87 17.74 -0.04
CA PRO A 303 -9.89 16.73 0.09
C PRO A 303 -10.57 16.48 -1.24
N PHE A 304 -10.80 15.20 -1.57
CA PHE A 304 -11.79 14.88 -2.60
C PHE A 304 -13.17 15.23 -2.04
N ALA A 305 -13.69 16.39 -2.40
CA ALA A 305 -15.09 16.71 -2.16
C ALA A 305 -15.88 16.21 -3.38
N ALA A 306 -16.42 15.01 -3.28
CA ALA A 306 -17.50 14.62 -4.17
C ALA A 306 -18.63 15.66 -4.09
N LEU A 307 -19.48 15.72 -5.11
CA LEU A 307 -20.51 16.74 -5.28
C LEU A 307 -21.48 16.87 -4.07
N ASP A 308 -21.57 15.89 -3.18
CA ASP A 308 -22.58 15.74 -2.13
C ASP A 308 -22.07 15.82 -0.66
N THR A 309 -20.75 15.77 -0.39
CA THR A 309 -20.23 15.53 0.98
C THR A 309 -19.44 16.68 1.60
N LYS A 310 -19.54 17.90 1.06
CA LYS A 310 -18.76 19.08 1.51
C LYS A 310 -18.75 19.30 3.03
N ARG A 311 -19.89 19.11 3.71
CA ARG A 311 -19.99 19.25 5.18
C ARG A 311 -19.20 18.16 5.90
N ALA A 312 -19.34 16.92 5.45
CA ALA A 312 -18.68 15.77 6.04
C ALA A 312 -17.16 15.86 5.87
N VAL A 313 -16.72 16.18 4.65
CA VAL A 313 -15.32 16.46 4.31
C VAL A 313 -14.71 17.54 5.21
N LYS A 314 -15.38 18.68 5.39
CA LYS A 314 -14.90 19.76 6.28
C LYS A 314 -14.78 19.29 7.73
N ARG A 315 -15.71 18.46 8.21
CA ARG A 315 -15.68 17.90 9.56
C ARG A 315 -14.58 16.85 9.72
N GLY A 316 -14.38 15.99 8.73
CA GLY A 316 -13.27 15.04 8.67
C GLY A 316 -11.91 15.71 8.74
N LEU A 317 -11.69 16.77 7.94
CA LEU A 317 -10.45 17.55 7.98
C LEU A 317 -10.20 18.19 9.35
N LYS A 318 -11.27 18.68 10.01
CA LYS A 318 -11.18 19.20 11.37
C LYS A 318 -10.76 18.11 12.35
N LEU A 319 -11.44 16.95 12.34
CA LEU A 319 -11.14 15.81 13.21
C LEU A 319 -9.73 15.27 12.98
N TYR A 320 -9.30 15.19 11.72
CA TYR A 320 -7.95 14.80 11.34
C TYR A 320 -6.89 15.67 12.04
N ARG A 321 -7.03 17.00 11.95
CA ARG A 321 -6.11 17.96 12.59
C ARG A 321 -6.14 17.87 14.12
N GLU A 322 -7.32 17.68 14.71
CA GLU A 322 -7.46 17.49 16.16
C GLU A 322 -6.73 16.22 16.63
N ARG A 323 -6.88 15.12 15.90
CA ARG A 323 -6.22 13.84 16.23
C ARG A 323 -4.71 13.87 15.99
N PHE A 324 -4.27 14.53 14.92
CA PHE A 324 -2.85 14.76 14.70
C PHE A 324 -2.21 15.49 15.89
N ARG A 325 -2.81 16.57 16.39
CA ARG A 325 -2.31 17.29 17.57
C ARG A 325 -2.32 16.42 18.82
N GLU A 326 -3.37 15.64 19.03
CA GLU A 326 -3.47 14.73 20.16
C GLU A 326 -2.33 13.69 20.17
N VAL A 327 -2.02 13.10 19.01
CA VAL A 327 -0.94 12.12 18.86
C VAL A 327 0.43 12.79 18.96
N ALA A 328 0.62 13.93 18.30
CA ALA A 328 1.88 14.68 18.28
C ALA A 328 2.21 15.42 19.59
N GLU A 329 1.26 15.54 20.52
CA GLU A 329 1.51 16.17 21.82
C GLU A 329 2.58 15.40 22.60
N VAL A 330 3.68 16.07 22.92
CA VAL A 330 4.78 15.53 23.72
C VAL A 330 4.34 15.48 25.19
N GLU A 331 4.27 14.29 25.77
CA GLU A 331 3.85 14.10 27.17
C GLU A 331 4.72 13.07 27.88
N PRO A 332 5.20 13.35 29.10
CA PRO A 332 5.85 12.34 29.92
C PRO A 332 4.80 11.40 30.55
N PHE A 333 5.08 10.09 30.52
CA PHE A 333 4.28 9.10 31.23
C PHE A 333 5.05 8.65 32.49
N PRO A 334 4.63 9.02 33.71
CA PRO A 334 5.32 8.64 34.94
C PRO A 334 5.04 7.16 35.28
N LEU A 335 5.55 6.26 34.45
CA LEU A 335 5.37 4.81 34.54
C LEU A 335 6.61 4.15 35.15
N GLN A 336 6.47 2.88 35.53
CA GLN A 336 7.56 2.06 36.08
C GLN A 336 7.97 0.96 35.08
N GLY A 337 9.14 0.36 35.29
CA GLY A 337 9.65 -0.75 34.46
C GLY A 337 10.00 -0.32 33.03
N ASP A 338 9.77 -1.21 32.06
CA ASP A 338 10.08 -0.96 30.63
C ASP A 338 9.35 0.27 30.05
N LEU A 339 8.22 0.64 30.64
CA LEU A 339 7.43 1.81 30.23
C LEU A 339 7.91 3.13 30.85
N ALA A 340 8.85 3.11 31.81
CA ALA A 340 9.38 4.32 32.43
C ALA A 340 10.16 5.21 31.44
N ASN A 341 10.64 4.62 30.34
CA ASN A 341 11.51 5.27 29.36
C ASN A 341 10.83 5.54 28.02
N VAL A 342 9.48 5.60 27.97
CA VAL A 342 8.75 5.98 26.75
C VAL A 342 9.24 7.36 26.27
N PRO A 343 9.87 7.48 25.09
CA PRO A 343 10.32 8.75 24.59
C PRO A 343 9.10 9.64 24.37
N PRO A 344 9.11 10.89 24.84
CA PRO A 344 7.91 11.71 24.84
C PRO A 344 7.49 12.15 23.43
N ASP A 345 8.38 12.02 22.44
CA ASP A 345 8.21 12.31 21.02
C ASP A 345 7.91 11.07 20.14
N ILE A 346 7.95 9.85 20.69
CA ILE A 346 7.86 8.61 19.88
C ILE A 346 6.62 8.51 18.99
N PHE A 347 5.47 9.00 19.48
CA PHE A 347 4.21 9.00 18.72
C PHE A 347 4.29 9.89 17.50
N PHE A 348 5.01 11.02 17.61
CA PHE A 348 5.22 11.93 16.49
C PHE A 348 6.23 11.35 15.51
N ASP A 349 7.30 10.72 15.99
CA ASP A 349 8.30 10.04 15.16
C ASP A 349 7.64 8.96 14.29
N ILE A 350 6.75 8.14 14.87
CA ILE A 350 5.98 7.14 14.13
C ILE A 350 5.18 7.79 13.01
N VAL A 351 4.46 8.90 13.28
CA VAL A 351 3.66 9.59 12.25
C VAL A 351 4.53 10.18 11.13
N ARG A 352 5.74 10.64 11.45
CA ARG A 352 6.66 11.22 10.47
C ARG A 352 7.33 10.17 9.59
N GLU A 353 7.73 9.03 10.15
CA GLU A 353 8.34 7.94 9.38
C GLU A 353 7.39 7.42 8.30
N ARG A 354 6.07 7.39 8.57
CA ARG A 354 5.05 6.87 7.64
C ARG A 354 5.13 7.39 6.20
N TYR A 355 5.63 8.61 5.99
CA TYR A 355 5.70 9.25 4.67
C TYR A 355 6.83 8.69 3.79
N LEU A 356 7.74 7.92 4.37
CA LEU A 356 8.89 7.36 3.70
C LEU A 356 8.75 5.84 3.68
N MET A 357 8.84 5.28 2.48
CA MET A 357 8.79 3.84 2.30
C MET A 357 10.17 3.26 2.60
N TRP A 358 10.28 2.51 3.70
CA TRP A 358 11.50 1.77 4.03
C TRP A 358 11.65 0.57 3.10
N LEU A 359 12.84 0.38 2.55
CA LEU A 359 13.16 -0.70 1.60
C LEU A 359 13.99 -1.84 2.22
N GLY A 360 14.67 -1.57 3.32
CA GLY A 360 15.56 -2.52 3.97
C GLY A 360 16.65 -1.82 4.78
N ASP A 361 17.45 -2.61 5.48
CA ASP A 361 18.66 -2.15 6.13
C ASP A 361 19.91 -2.85 5.58
N LEU A 362 21.06 -2.21 5.71
CA LEU A 362 22.36 -2.74 5.30
C LEU A 362 23.39 -2.56 6.43
N PRO A 363 24.05 -3.64 6.89
CA PRO A 363 25.18 -3.52 7.80
C PRO A 363 26.34 -2.75 7.16
N ALA A 364 26.91 -1.82 7.93
CA ALA A 364 27.99 -0.95 7.49
C ALA A 364 29.02 -0.72 8.60
N ARG A 365 30.11 -0.03 8.28
CA ARG A 365 31.12 0.42 9.24
C ARG A 365 31.61 1.82 8.92
N TRP A 366 32.05 2.53 9.94
CA TRP A 366 32.73 3.81 9.83
C TRP A 366 34.24 3.62 9.69
N LYS A 367 34.87 4.42 8.82
CA LYS A 367 36.32 4.57 8.76
C LYS A 367 36.67 6.05 8.87
N SER A 368 37.09 6.48 10.05
CA SER A 368 37.47 7.88 10.29
C SER A 368 38.64 8.31 9.39
N THR A 369 38.54 9.51 8.84
CA THR A 369 39.62 10.24 8.15
C THR A 369 39.98 11.55 8.86
N GLY A 370 39.24 11.89 9.91
CA GLY A 370 39.40 13.09 10.71
C GLY A 370 38.33 13.16 11.79
N LYS A 371 38.35 14.24 12.57
CA LYS A 371 37.38 14.45 13.66
C LYS A 371 35.96 14.52 13.11
N ASN A 372 35.13 13.51 13.39
CA ASN A 372 33.75 13.37 12.92
C ASN A 372 33.61 13.34 11.39
N VAL A 373 34.68 13.06 10.65
CA VAL A 373 34.70 12.94 9.19
C VAL A 373 35.30 11.61 8.81
N GLY A 374 34.69 10.91 7.86
CA GLY A 374 35.11 9.56 7.51
C GLY A 374 34.38 8.98 6.31
N HIS A 375 34.60 7.69 6.09
CA HIS A 375 33.92 6.91 5.07
C HIS A 375 32.90 5.99 5.71
N VAL A 376 31.71 5.90 5.12
CA VAL A 376 30.73 4.85 5.43
C VAL A 376 30.94 3.73 4.43
N MET A 377 31.23 2.52 4.94
CA MET A 377 31.58 1.37 4.10
C MET A 377 30.63 0.19 4.31
N ALA A 378 30.31 -0.55 3.24
CA ALA A 378 29.57 -1.81 3.30
C ALA A 378 30.14 -2.84 2.32
N HIS A 379 30.44 -4.05 2.79
CA HIS A 379 31.14 -5.11 2.05
C HIS A 379 32.39 -4.58 1.30
N ASP A 380 33.25 -3.86 2.03
CA ASP A 380 34.49 -3.24 1.54
C ASP A 380 34.34 -2.11 0.50
N ALA A 381 33.12 -1.82 0.02
CA ALA A 381 32.85 -0.65 -0.81
C ALA A 381 32.64 0.60 0.05
N VAL A 382 33.22 1.74 -0.38
CA VAL A 382 32.89 3.06 0.17
C VAL A 382 31.56 3.51 -0.43
N LEU A 383 30.52 3.65 0.40
CA LEU A 383 29.20 4.13 -0.04
C LEU A 383 29.10 5.65 0.07
N TYR A 384 29.65 6.23 1.13
CA TYR A 384 29.71 7.68 1.34
C TYR A 384 31.13 8.09 1.69
N GLU A 385 31.72 8.96 0.87
CA GLU A 385 33.08 9.47 1.03
C GLU A 385 33.10 10.81 1.76
N GLY A 386 34.01 10.99 2.73
CA GLY A 386 34.15 12.26 3.45
C GLY A 386 32.89 12.68 4.20
N TYR A 387 32.04 11.72 4.57
CA TYR A 387 30.80 11.95 5.29
C TYR A 387 31.09 12.61 6.63
N LYS A 388 30.26 13.55 7.08
CA LYS A 388 30.41 14.25 8.35
C LYS A 388 29.28 13.84 9.30
N LEU A 389 29.63 13.27 10.45
CA LEU A 389 28.66 12.92 11.48
C LEU A 389 28.08 14.19 12.12
N THR A 390 26.77 14.23 12.30
CA THR A 390 26.07 15.40 12.83
C THR A 390 25.84 15.33 14.33
N GLU A 391 25.70 14.13 14.90
CA GLU A 391 25.21 13.96 16.28
C GLU A 391 26.06 13.02 17.18
N SER A 392 27.24 12.56 16.73
CA SER A 392 28.08 11.63 17.52
C SER A 392 29.58 11.96 17.45
N SER A 393 30.32 11.52 18.47
CA SER A 393 31.77 11.30 18.40
C SER A 393 32.07 10.02 17.61
N ASP A 394 33.33 9.83 17.20
CA ASP A 394 33.78 8.65 16.44
C ASP A 394 33.68 7.31 17.22
N GLU A 395 33.25 7.31 18.49
CA GLU A 395 33.22 6.14 19.36
C GLU A 395 32.01 5.22 19.11
N GLY A 396 32.27 3.93 18.86
CA GLY A 396 31.22 2.90 18.70
C GLY A 396 30.59 2.85 17.30
N LEU A 397 31.28 3.36 16.28
CA LEU A 397 30.82 3.38 14.89
C LEU A 397 31.36 2.21 14.04
N ASP A 398 31.95 1.20 14.69
CA ASP A 398 32.49 0.01 14.03
C ASP A 398 31.38 -0.90 13.48
N ALA A 399 30.18 -0.81 14.07
CA ALA A 399 28.96 -1.48 13.62
C ALA A 399 27.87 -0.43 13.36
N LEU A 400 27.74 -0.05 12.10
CA LEU A 400 26.66 0.81 11.62
C LEU A 400 25.57 -0.02 10.95
N ARG A 401 24.39 0.58 10.87
CA ARG A 401 23.26 0.15 10.07
C ARG A 401 22.81 1.31 9.19
N LEU A 402 22.57 1.00 7.93
CA LEU A 402 22.04 1.93 6.94
C LEU A 402 20.58 1.57 6.67
N ASP A 403 19.63 2.35 7.16
CA ASP A 403 18.22 2.16 6.81
C ASP A 403 17.92 2.93 5.52
N LEU A 404 17.40 2.23 4.51
CA LEU A 404 17.11 2.79 3.18
C LEU A 404 15.64 3.14 3.05
N TYR A 405 15.34 4.35 2.63
CA TYR A 405 13.98 4.81 2.37
C TYR A 405 13.84 5.51 1.02
N ILE A 406 12.62 5.52 0.49
CA ILE A 406 12.22 6.35 -0.66
C ILE A 406 10.95 7.14 -0.37
N ASP A 407 10.84 8.31 -0.98
CA ASP A 407 9.60 9.11 -1.03
C ASP A 407 8.91 8.85 -2.37
N LEU A 408 7.72 8.25 -2.35
CA LEU A 408 7.00 7.88 -3.58
C LEU A 408 6.52 9.11 -4.39
N TYR A 409 6.24 10.24 -3.75
CA TYR A 409 5.72 11.44 -4.41
C TYR A 409 6.82 12.32 -5.00
N ARG A 410 7.89 12.51 -4.23
CA ARG A 410 9.01 13.39 -4.60
C ARG A 410 10.12 12.64 -5.32
N GLY A 411 10.15 11.32 -5.25
CA GLY A 411 11.07 10.47 -6.00
C GLY A 411 12.53 10.61 -5.54
N PHE A 412 12.75 10.87 -4.25
CA PHE A 412 14.10 10.89 -3.67
C PHE A 412 14.30 9.71 -2.73
N GLN A 413 15.57 9.32 -2.60
CA GLN A 413 16.04 8.33 -1.64
C GLN A 413 16.64 9.04 -0.42
N VAL A 414 16.43 8.49 0.76
CA VAL A 414 17.17 8.87 1.98
C VAL A 414 17.72 7.62 2.65
N THR A 415 18.93 7.74 3.19
CA THR A 415 19.56 6.69 3.97
C THR A 415 19.92 7.21 5.35
N THR A 416 19.41 6.62 6.42
CA THR A 416 19.84 6.98 7.78
C THR A 416 21.07 6.17 8.13
N ILE A 417 22.03 6.81 8.80
CA ILE A 417 23.28 6.19 9.25
C ILE A 417 23.22 6.15 10.77
N GLY A 418 23.05 4.97 11.35
CA GLY A 418 22.89 4.81 12.79
C GLY A 418 23.39 3.48 13.30
N ASN A 419 23.14 3.20 14.56
CA ASN A 419 23.29 1.89 15.18
C ASN A 419 22.30 1.73 16.35
N GLU A 420 22.55 0.78 17.25
CA GLU A 420 21.75 0.55 18.46
C GLU A 420 21.60 1.77 19.40
N ARG A 421 22.51 2.75 19.30
CA ARG A 421 22.51 3.99 20.10
C ARG A 421 21.69 5.11 19.45
N GLY A 422 21.23 4.92 18.22
CA GLY A 422 20.41 5.88 17.48
C GLY A 422 21.04 6.26 16.13
N VAL A 423 20.52 7.33 15.54
CA VAL A 423 20.95 7.82 14.22
C VAL A 423 21.93 8.97 14.35
N PHE A 424 23.05 8.87 13.64
CA PHE A 424 24.17 9.81 13.71
C PHE A 424 24.23 10.77 12.52
N GLY A 425 23.47 10.47 11.47
CA GLY A 425 23.38 11.27 10.27
C GLY A 425 22.40 10.68 9.26
N MET A 426 22.14 11.43 8.20
CA MET A 426 21.38 10.99 7.04
C MET A 426 22.12 11.36 5.75
N ALA A 427 21.95 10.55 4.72
CA ALA A 427 22.44 10.81 3.37
C ALA A 427 21.25 11.00 2.42
N LEU A 428 21.26 12.11 1.68
CA LEU A 428 20.30 12.42 0.63
C LEU A 428 21.07 12.88 -0.62
N PRO A 429 20.52 12.65 -1.83
CA PRO A 429 21.08 13.22 -3.05
C PRO A 429 21.20 14.74 -2.97
N ASP A 430 22.20 15.32 -3.64
CA ASP A 430 22.37 16.78 -3.71
C ASP A 430 21.30 17.48 -4.55
N THR A 431 20.55 16.72 -5.34
CA THR A 431 19.38 17.20 -6.09
C THR A 431 18.16 17.46 -5.19
N VAL A 432 18.16 16.97 -3.95
CA VAL A 432 17.07 17.21 -3.00
C VAL A 432 17.14 18.64 -2.48
N ALA A 433 16.06 19.39 -2.63
CA ALA A 433 15.98 20.77 -2.16
C ALA A 433 16.33 20.90 -0.68
N GLU A 434 17.12 21.92 -0.32
CA GLU A 434 17.64 22.14 1.04
C GLU A 434 16.52 22.20 2.10
N ARG A 435 15.34 22.69 1.72
CA ARG A 435 14.15 22.70 2.60
C ARG A 435 13.72 21.27 2.97
N VAL A 436 13.57 20.40 1.98
CA VAL A 436 13.21 18.98 2.17
C VAL A 436 14.28 18.28 2.99
N ARG A 437 15.55 18.55 2.71
CA ARG A 437 16.68 18.06 3.51
C ARG A 437 16.49 18.42 4.99
N LYS A 438 16.30 19.70 5.33
CA LYS A 438 16.05 20.14 6.71
C LYS A 438 14.87 19.45 7.36
N ASP A 439 13.78 19.25 6.63
CA ASP A 439 12.58 18.60 7.16
C ASP A 439 12.80 17.11 7.49
N VAL A 440 13.53 16.40 6.62
CA VAL A 440 13.91 14.99 6.81
C VAL A 440 14.88 14.85 7.99
N PHE A 441 15.90 15.71 8.08
CA PHE A 441 16.81 15.74 9.22
C PHE A 441 16.06 16.06 10.54
N ALA A 442 15.12 17.00 10.51
CA ALA A 442 14.31 17.34 11.66
C ALA A 442 13.35 16.21 12.08
N ALA A 443 13.09 15.22 11.21
CA ALA A 443 12.26 14.06 11.53
C ALA A 443 12.98 13.02 12.40
N ARG A 444 14.32 13.07 12.51
CA ARG A 444 15.12 12.17 13.36
C ARG A 444 14.71 10.70 13.23
N LEU A 445 14.53 10.26 11.99
CA LEU A 445 14.10 8.91 11.65
C LEU A 445 15.06 7.90 12.29
N ASP A 446 14.58 7.15 13.28
CA ASP A 446 15.31 6.09 13.97
C ASP A 446 14.44 4.83 13.94
N ARG A 447 14.62 4.03 12.88
CA ARG A 447 13.80 2.85 12.64
C ARG A 447 13.85 1.87 13.79
N ALA A 448 15.05 1.55 14.30
CA ALA A 448 15.23 0.61 15.41
C ALA A 448 14.41 1.03 16.63
N ARG A 449 14.48 2.32 16.97
CA ARG A 449 13.70 2.90 18.07
C ARG A 449 12.20 2.81 17.79
N ILE A 450 11.74 3.14 16.59
CA ILE A 450 10.32 3.09 16.21
C ILE A 450 9.78 1.65 16.28
N VAL A 451 10.45 0.68 15.64
CA VAL A 451 10.08 -0.75 15.67
C VAL A 451 9.96 -1.24 17.10
N ARG A 452 10.98 -0.97 17.92
CA ARG A 452 11.01 -1.42 19.33
C ARG A 452 9.81 -0.90 20.11
N TRP A 453 9.49 0.38 19.98
CA TRP A 453 8.35 0.97 20.70
C TRP A 453 7.00 0.53 20.16
N MET A 454 6.90 0.28 18.86
CA MET A 454 5.68 -0.28 18.27
C MET A 454 5.39 -1.69 18.77
N ASP A 455 6.40 -2.55 18.90
CA ASP A 455 6.24 -3.87 19.53
C ASP A 455 5.76 -3.74 21.00
N VAL A 456 6.33 -2.79 21.76
CA VAL A 456 5.87 -2.50 23.13
C VAL A 456 4.39 -2.05 23.13
N PHE A 457 3.99 -1.16 22.23
CA PHE A 457 2.60 -0.71 22.13
C PHE A 457 1.65 -1.84 21.73
N GLN A 458 2.04 -2.69 20.78
CA GLN A 458 1.24 -3.86 20.38
C GLN A 458 1.09 -4.86 21.52
N ARG A 459 2.16 -5.18 22.25
CA ARG A 459 2.09 -6.03 23.46
C ARG A 459 1.20 -5.41 24.54
N LEU A 460 1.32 -4.10 24.76
CA LEU A 460 0.47 -3.37 25.68
C LEU A 460 -1.01 -3.47 25.29
N MET A 461 -1.35 -3.26 24.01
CA MET A 461 -2.74 -3.36 23.53
C MET A 461 -3.27 -4.79 23.64
N ARG A 462 -2.48 -5.80 23.27
CA ARG A 462 -2.86 -7.23 23.43
C ARG A 462 -3.15 -7.58 24.89
N ASN A 463 -2.34 -7.09 25.81
CA ASN A 463 -2.57 -7.29 27.24
C ASN A 463 -3.89 -6.64 27.68
N VAL A 464 -4.19 -5.41 27.24
CA VAL A 464 -5.47 -4.75 27.55
C VAL A 464 -6.66 -5.52 26.96
N MET A 465 -6.58 -5.94 25.70
CA MET A 465 -7.67 -6.67 25.03
C MET A 465 -7.96 -8.02 25.69
N SER A 466 -6.94 -8.74 26.13
CA SER A 466 -7.10 -10.06 26.79
C SER A 466 -7.71 -9.98 28.19
N HIS A 467 -7.65 -8.83 28.85
CA HIS A 467 -8.19 -8.60 30.19
C HIS A 467 -9.53 -7.82 30.19
N THR A 468 -10.13 -7.60 29.01
CA THR A 468 -11.39 -6.87 28.84
C THR A 468 -12.41 -7.70 28.05
N ASP A 469 -13.61 -7.18 27.86
CA ASP A 469 -14.65 -7.82 27.04
C ASP A 469 -14.45 -7.59 25.52
N TYR A 470 -13.29 -7.07 25.10
CA TYR A 470 -12.96 -6.72 23.72
C TYR A 470 -13.27 -7.85 22.72
N SER A 471 -12.80 -9.08 23.00
CA SER A 471 -13.04 -10.23 22.12
C SER A 471 -14.53 -10.55 21.97
N ALA A 472 -15.29 -10.47 23.07
CA ALA A 472 -16.75 -10.67 23.04
C ALA A 472 -17.46 -9.54 22.27
N LEU A 473 -17.02 -8.29 22.44
CA LEU A 473 -17.54 -7.14 21.71
C LEU A 473 -17.32 -7.26 20.21
N MET A 474 -16.12 -7.68 19.79
CA MET A 474 -15.75 -7.88 18.39
C MET A 474 -16.47 -9.08 17.78
N SER A 475 -16.60 -10.18 18.52
CA SER A 475 -17.38 -11.34 18.09
C SER A 475 -18.86 -11.00 17.87
N LYS A 476 -19.45 -10.21 18.79
CA LYS A 476 -20.82 -9.70 18.65
C LYS A 476 -20.96 -8.71 17.48
N PHE A 477 -19.94 -7.90 17.21
CA PHE A 477 -19.95 -6.99 16.06
C PHE A 477 -19.89 -7.78 14.75
N TRP A 478 -18.99 -8.75 14.64
CA TRP A 478 -18.88 -9.64 13.49
C TRP A 478 -19.95 -10.73 13.49
N SER A 479 -21.21 -10.32 13.68
CA SER A 479 -22.37 -11.16 13.49
C SER A 479 -22.51 -11.59 12.02
N LYS A 480 -23.48 -12.48 11.75
CA LYS A 480 -23.78 -12.93 10.38
C LYS A 480 -24.12 -11.74 9.47
N GLU A 481 -24.83 -10.74 9.98
CA GLU A 481 -25.23 -9.55 9.24
C GLU A 481 -24.01 -8.72 8.82
N MET A 482 -23.05 -8.48 9.73
CA MET A 482 -21.86 -7.69 9.41
C MET A 482 -20.90 -8.40 8.46
N ARG A 483 -20.74 -9.73 8.61
CA ARG A 483 -20.01 -10.54 7.61
C ARG A 483 -20.72 -10.53 6.26
N GLY A 484 -22.05 -10.54 6.27
CA GLY A 484 -22.89 -10.38 5.09
C GLY A 484 -22.65 -9.03 4.42
N LEU A 485 -22.59 -7.93 5.17
CA LEU A 485 -22.26 -6.60 4.64
C LEU A 485 -20.84 -6.58 4.05
N LEU A 486 -19.84 -7.12 4.74
CA LEU A 486 -18.48 -7.21 4.19
C LEU A 486 -18.45 -7.98 2.87
N THR A 487 -19.15 -9.11 2.81
CA THR A 487 -19.27 -9.92 1.59
C THR A 487 -19.97 -9.13 0.49
N LEU A 488 -21.11 -8.49 0.80
CA LEU A 488 -21.87 -7.66 -0.14
C LEU A 488 -21.03 -6.50 -0.69
N THR A 489 -20.18 -5.89 0.14
CA THR A 489 -19.29 -4.79 -0.27
C THR A 489 -18.27 -5.19 -1.31
N TYR A 490 -17.95 -6.47 -1.48
CA TYR A 490 -16.89 -6.93 -2.39
C TYR A 490 -17.37 -7.93 -3.43
N LEU A 491 -18.05 -8.99 -3.00
CA LEU A 491 -18.43 -10.11 -3.84
C LEU A 491 -19.39 -9.70 -4.96
N ASP A 492 -20.41 -8.90 -4.63
CA ASP A 492 -21.37 -8.41 -5.62
C ASP A 492 -20.69 -7.58 -6.72
N TYR A 493 -19.56 -6.92 -6.43
CA TYR A 493 -18.77 -6.22 -7.44
C TYR A 493 -17.81 -7.15 -8.17
N ALA A 494 -17.15 -8.08 -7.47
CA ALA A 494 -16.19 -9.01 -8.04
C ALA A 494 -16.80 -9.89 -9.16
N VAL A 495 -18.10 -10.19 -9.06
CA VAL A 495 -18.84 -10.96 -10.06
C VAL A 495 -19.91 -10.15 -10.81
N ASP A 496 -19.89 -8.81 -10.70
CA ASP A 496 -20.89 -7.92 -11.28
C ASP A 496 -22.35 -8.35 -11.04
N SER A 497 -22.61 -8.85 -9.83
CA SER A 497 -23.92 -9.35 -9.38
C SER A 497 -24.44 -10.58 -10.15
N ASP A 498 -23.60 -11.31 -10.90
CA ASP A 498 -23.95 -12.59 -11.53
C ASP A 498 -24.07 -13.70 -10.48
N LYS A 499 -25.31 -14.08 -10.14
CA LYS A 499 -25.59 -15.10 -9.12
C LYS A 499 -25.13 -16.50 -9.51
N LYS A 500 -24.98 -16.81 -10.80
CA LYS A 500 -24.42 -18.08 -11.24
C LYS A 500 -22.91 -18.09 -11.05
N ALA A 501 -22.24 -16.99 -11.38
CA ALA A 501 -20.82 -16.78 -11.12
C ALA A 501 -20.50 -16.90 -9.65
N GLU A 502 -21.23 -16.17 -8.82
CA GLU A 502 -21.12 -16.18 -7.37
C GLU A 502 -21.24 -17.61 -6.82
N SER A 503 -22.30 -18.33 -7.19
CA SER A 503 -22.54 -19.68 -6.71
C SER A 503 -21.45 -20.68 -7.12
N LEU A 504 -20.97 -20.60 -8.37
CA LEU A 504 -19.94 -21.50 -8.88
C LEU A 504 -18.59 -21.24 -8.21
N LEU A 505 -18.17 -19.97 -8.18
CA LEU A 505 -16.88 -19.55 -7.66
C LEU A 505 -16.77 -19.72 -6.15
N LEU A 506 -17.82 -19.37 -5.38
CA LEU A 506 -17.83 -19.61 -3.93
C LEU A 506 -17.74 -21.11 -3.61
N LYS A 507 -18.41 -21.96 -4.39
CA LYS A 507 -18.46 -23.40 -4.11
C LYS A 507 -17.19 -24.14 -4.53
N LYS A 508 -16.60 -23.75 -5.66
CA LYS A 508 -15.54 -24.52 -6.32
C LYS A 508 -14.19 -23.80 -6.42
N GLY A 509 -14.16 -22.47 -6.24
CA GLY A 509 -13.01 -21.64 -6.60
C GLY A 509 -12.66 -21.75 -8.09
N PHE A 510 -11.58 -21.10 -8.51
CA PHE A 510 -11.09 -21.22 -9.89
C PHE A 510 -10.62 -22.63 -10.22
N GLY A 511 -9.83 -23.23 -9.32
CA GLY A 511 -9.33 -24.59 -9.50
C GLY A 511 -10.47 -25.57 -9.75
N GLY A 512 -11.53 -25.54 -8.95
CA GLY A 512 -12.66 -26.44 -9.14
C GLY A 512 -13.57 -26.10 -10.32
N VAL A 513 -13.63 -24.85 -10.80
CA VAL A 513 -14.31 -24.53 -12.07
C VAL A 513 -13.50 -25.05 -13.26
N LEU A 514 -12.17 -25.03 -13.18
CA LEU A 514 -11.25 -25.58 -14.18
C LEU A 514 -10.94 -27.07 -13.94
N GLU A 515 -11.91 -27.82 -13.40
CA GLU A 515 -11.84 -29.28 -13.17
C GLU A 515 -10.64 -29.77 -12.33
N GLY A 516 -10.01 -28.89 -11.57
CA GLY A 516 -8.82 -29.18 -10.79
C GLY A 516 -7.55 -29.30 -11.63
N ASP A 517 -7.52 -28.76 -12.85
CA ASP A 517 -6.35 -28.74 -13.73
C ASP A 517 -5.42 -27.54 -13.38
N PRO A 518 -4.31 -27.76 -12.65
CA PRO A 518 -3.41 -26.66 -12.25
C PRO A 518 -2.68 -26.04 -13.44
N GLU A 519 -2.44 -26.81 -14.51
CA GLU A 519 -1.79 -26.32 -15.71
C GLU A 519 -2.72 -25.36 -16.46
N LEU A 520 -4.01 -25.67 -16.51
CA LEU A 520 -5.00 -24.77 -17.10
C LEU A 520 -5.13 -23.46 -16.31
N VAL A 521 -5.09 -23.50 -14.96
CA VAL A 521 -5.08 -22.29 -14.12
C VAL A 521 -3.83 -21.44 -14.41
N ARG A 522 -2.66 -22.07 -14.52
CA ARG A 522 -1.41 -21.40 -14.85
C ARG A 522 -1.43 -20.76 -16.24
N ASN A 523 -2.00 -21.44 -17.23
CA ASN A 523 -2.19 -20.88 -18.57
C ASN A 523 -3.14 -19.66 -18.54
N VAL A 524 -4.22 -19.71 -17.75
CA VAL A 524 -5.11 -18.55 -17.53
C VAL A 524 -4.35 -17.38 -16.91
N ALA A 525 -3.51 -17.64 -15.92
CA ALA A 525 -2.65 -16.63 -15.31
C ALA A 525 -1.75 -15.96 -16.37
N ALA A 526 -1.01 -16.76 -17.14
CA ALA A 526 -0.13 -16.26 -18.20
C ALA A 526 -0.86 -15.43 -19.26
N ILE A 527 -2.01 -15.93 -19.76
CA ILE A 527 -2.84 -15.22 -20.74
C ILE A 527 -3.34 -13.89 -20.18
N SER A 528 -3.79 -13.85 -18.93
CA SER A 528 -4.26 -12.60 -18.31
C SER A 528 -3.16 -11.56 -18.15
N LEU A 529 -1.93 -12.00 -17.82
CA LEU A 529 -0.75 -11.15 -17.68
C LEU A 529 -0.30 -10.59 -19.03
N ALA A 530 -0.31 -11.44 -20.06
CA ALA A 530 -0.03 -11.04 -21.44
C ALA A 530 -1.04 -10.01 -21.95
N ALA A 531 -2.33 -10.23 -21.66
CA ALA A 531 -3.38 -9.31 -22.04
C ALA A 531 -3.19 -7.92 -21.43
N SER A 532 -2.86 -7.86 -20.14
CA SER A 532 -2.58 -6.60 -19.46
C SER A 532 -1.27 -5.94 -19.92
N ALA A 533 -0.35 -6.70 -20.52
CA ALA A 533 0.85 -6.18 -21.18
C ALA A 533 0.65 -5.84 -22.66
N GLU A 534 -0.55 -6.02 -23.22
CA GLU A 534 -0.82 -5.88 -24.66
C GLU A 534 0.09 -6.75 -25.56
N LEU A 535 0.49 -7.93 -25.07
CA LEU A 535 1.30 -8.90 -25.82
C LEU A 535 0.50 -9.78 -26.77
N SER A 536 0.89 -9.86 -28.04
CA SER A 536 0.33 -10.85 -28.98
C SER A 536 0.48 -12.28 -28.50
N MET A 537 -0.34 -13.19 -29.04
CA MET A 537 -0.22 -14.63 -28.76
C MET A 537 1.18 -15.15 -29.10
N GLU A 538 1.76 -14.70 -30.20
CA GLU A 538 3.13 -15.03 -30.60
C GLU A 538 4.15 -14.45 -29.61
N GLY A 539 3.93 -13.21 -29.17
CA GLY A 539 4.72 -12.57 -28.12
C GLY A 539 4.72 -13.38 -26.82
N LEU A 540 3.54 -13.80 -26.36
CA LEU A 540 3.38 -14.65 -25.18
C LEU A 540 4.11 -15.99 -25.34
N VAL A 541 3.94 -16.67 -26.48
CA VAL A 541 4.63 -17.93 -26.76
C VAL A 541 6.15 -17.73 -26.81
N SER A 542 6.63 -16.60 -27.30
CA SER A 542 8.08 -16.31 -27.36
C SER A 542 8.70 -15.96 -26.00
N LEU A 543 7.89 -15.47 -25.05
CA LEU A 543 8.37 -14.92 -23.77
C LEU A 543 8.04 -15.80 -22.57
N SER A 544 7.22 -16.86 -22.75
CA SER A 544 6.78 -17.72 -21.66
C SER A 544 6.89 -19.20 -22.00
N ASP A 545 7.16 -20.03 -20.99
CA ASP A 545 7.22 -21.48 -21.10
C ASP A 545 5.83 -22.12 -20.90
N MET A 546 4.81 -21.59 -21.57
CA MET A 546 3.45 -22.13 -21.49
C MET A 546 3.39 -23.56 -22.03
N ALA A 547 2.76 -24.45 -21.26
CA ALA A 547 2.64 -25.86 -21.63
C ALA A 547 1.54 -26.09 -22.69
N LEU A 548 0.47 -25.29 -22.68
CA LEU A 548 -0.54 -25.28 -23.74
C LEU A 548 -0.34 -24.07 -24.64
N LYS A 549 -0.69 -24.23 -25.93
CA LYS A 549 -0.81 -23.07 -26.81
C LYS A 549 -1.94 -22.16 -26.31
N PRO A 550 -1.78 -20.81 -26.39
CA PRO A 550 -2.81 -19.89 -25.89
C PRO A 550 -4.21 -20.16 -26.44
N ASP A 551 -4.35 -20.46 -27.74
CA ASP A 551 -5.64 -20.76 -28.38
C ASP A 551 -6.31 -22.02 -27.82
N GLU A 552 -5.52 -23.05 -27.52
CA GLU A 552 -5.99 -24.28 -26.91
C GLU A 552 -6.44 -24.05 -25.47
N ALA A 553 -5.62 -23.40 -24.65
CA ALA A 553 -5.97 -23.07 -23.27
C ALA A 553 -7.27 -22.26 -23.20
N ILE A 554 -7.40 -21.25 -24.06
CA ILE A 554 -8.59 -20.42 -24.19
C ILE A 554 -9.83 -21.24 -24.54
N ARG A 555 -9.75 -22.14 -25.55
CA ARG A 555 -10.87 -23.02 -25.92
C ARG A 555 -11.29 -23.93 -24.76
N ARG A 556 -10.33 -24.50 -24.04
CA ARG A 556 -10.59 -25.37 -22.88
C ARG A 556 -11.27 -24.60 -21.76
N VAL A 557 -10.79 -23.40 -21.42
CA VAL A 557 -11.43 -22.54 -20.41
C VAL A 557 -12.86 -22.19 -20.81
N ALA A 558 -13.08 -21.80 -22.08
CA ALA A 558 -14.42 -21.44 -22.56
C ALA A 558 -15.42 -22.62 -22.49
N ALA A 559 -14.96 -23.86 -22.68
CA ALA A 559 -15.79 -25.05 -22.57
C ALA A 559 -16.18 -25.37 -21.11
N LEU A 560 -15.28 -25.09 -20.15
CA LEU A 560 -15.49 -25.36 -18.73
C LEU A 560 -16.22 -24.22 -18.01
N TRP A 561 -16.14 -23.00 -18.55
CA TRP A 561 -16.62 -21.79 -17.88
C TRP A 561 -17.99 -21.34 -18.39
N PRO A 562 -19.08 -21.52 -17.62
CA PRO A 562 -20.44 -21.37 -18.14
C PRO A 562 -20.96 -19.91 -18.05
N ILE A 563 -20.05 -18.93 -18.07
CA ILE A 563 -20.31 -17.50 -17.80
C ILE A 563 -19.77 -16.68 -18.97
N ALA A 564 -20.67 -16.05 -19.74
CA ALA A 564 -20.33 -15.40 -21.00
C ALA A 564 -19.42 -14.17 -20.85
N ASN A 565 -19.48 -13.48 -19.70
CA ASN A 565 -18.80 -12.20 -19.46
C ASN A 565 -17.57 -12.35 -18.55
N PHE A 566 -16.79 -13.42 -18.73
CA PHE A 566 -15.73 -13.74 -17.80
C PHE A 566 -14.60 -12.66 -17.78
N PRO A 567 -14.24 -12.08 -16.62
CA PRO A 567 -13.25 -10.99 -16.53
C PRO A 567 -11.79 -11.37 -16.80
N LEU A 568 -11.44 -12.63 -17.10
CA LEU A 568 -10.05 -13.01 -17.41
C LEU A 568 -9.77 -13.25 -18.89
N ALA A 569 -10.79 -13.29 -19.75
CA ALA A 569 -10.65 -13.19 -21.21
C ALA A 569 -12.02 -13.30 -21.90
N THR A 570 -12.51 -12.21 -22.50
CA THR A 570 -13.46 -12.32 -23.61
C THR A 570 -12.65 -12.38 -24.89
N ILE A 571 -12.57 -13.52 -25.58
CA ILE A 571 -11.81 -13.61 -26.84
C ILE A 571 -12.44 -12.65 -27.86
N GLY A 572 -11.74 -11.59 -28.24
CA GLY A 572 -12.08 -10.72 -29.35
C GLY A 572 -12.00 -11.47 -30.68
N ARG A 573 -12.51 -10.87 -31.77
CA ARG A 573 -12.46 -11.47 -33.11
C ARG A 573 -11.05 -11.60 -33.70
N ASP A 574 -10.05 -10.99 -33.06
CA ASP A 574 -8.62 -10.97 -33.39
C ASP A 574 -7.79 -11.98 -32.57
N GLY A 575 -8.41 -12.75 -31.67
CA GLY A 575 -7.75 -13.79 -30.88
C GLY A 575 -7.22 -13.34 -29.53
N PHE A 576 -7.35 -12.07 -29.13
CA PHE A 576 -6.94 -11.64 -27.79
C PHE A 576 -8.06 -11.85 -26.76
N PRO A 577 -7.77 -12.09 -25.47
CA PRO A 577 -8.63 -11.62 -24.39
C PRO A 577 -8.85 -10.12 -24.63
N ALA A 578 -10.06 -9.64 -24.89
CA ALA A 578 -10.33 -8.21 -24.90
C ALA A 578 -9.84 -7.69 -23.54
N SER A 579 -8.68 -7.04 -23.54
CA SER A 579 -8.27 -6.11 -22.52
C SER A 579 -9.26 -4.98 -22.65
N VAL A 580 -10.44 -5.17 -22.05
CA VAL A 580 -11.68 -4.43 -22.31
C VAL A 580 -11.43 -3.15 -23.08
N VAL A 581 -11.56 -3.25 -24.41
CA VAL A 581 -11.77 -2.09 -25.26
C VAL A 581 -13.20 -2.09 -25.72
#